data_AF-A0A2R6AUT4-F1
#
_entry.id   AF-A0A2R6AUT4-F1
#
_cell.length_a   1.000
_cell.length_b   1.000
_cell.length_c   1.000
_cell.angle_alpha   90.00
_cell.angle_beta   90.00
_cell.angle_gamma   90.00
#
_symmetry.space_group_name_H-M   'P 1'
#
loop_
_entity.id
_entity.type
_entity.pdbx_description
1 polymer ?
#
loop_
_entity_poly.entity_id
_entity_poly.type
_entity_poly.pdbx_seq_one_letter_code
_entity_poly.pdbx_strand_id
1 'polypeptide(L)'
;MPFNIQSLEDYYSPRTVKEACSLLLSNQDFIPIAGGSAIYIFSAKGLLQDVRGFVSLNSIPLNGIHGSDAYVELGATVTHQELLESRLQLPGVLREALLTIPKEVRSVGTVGGQLCTCFPNFDLNVALLALDAEVMVTGSDHVRSEGIEKFFKGVLEPDLRRGEIVTGIRFPKKRDLLSGYSKAALTAHGFSLISVGVALIGEWRLL
;
A
#
# COMPACT_ATOMS: atom_id res chain seq x y z
N MET A 1 -3.95 -18.71 20.87
CA MET A 1 -2.90 -17.68 21.01
C MET A 1 -2.73 -17.03 19.64
N PRO A 2 -2.81 -15.70 19.51
CA PRO A 2 -2.63 -15.08 18.21
C PRO A 2 -1.14 -14.68 18.03
N PHE A 3 -0.58 -15.05 16.88
CA PHE A 3 0.84 -15.13 16.51
C PHE A 3 1.64 -16.27 17.16
N ASN A 4 1.66 -17.43 16.51
CA ASN A 4 2.63 -18.47 16.80
C ASN A 4 3.83 -18.35 15.85
N ILE A 5 4.83 -17.52 16.19
CA ILE A 5 6.11 -17.46 15.46
C ILE A 5 6.76 -18.85 15.33
N GLN A 6 6.44 -19.79 16.21
CA GLN A 6 7.04 -21.13 16.18
C GLN A 6 6.63 -21.95 14.95
N SER A 7 5.63 -21.51 14.15
CA SER A 7 5.28 -22.15 12.87
C SER A 7 6.03 -21.57 11.66
N LEU A 8 6.87 -20.55 11.85
CA LEU A 8 7.69 -20.02 10.76
C LEU A 8 8.88 -20.95 10.51
N GLU A 9 8.94 -21.49 9.30
CA GLU A 9 9.96 -22.40 8.82
C GLU A 9 11.12 -21.64 8.17
N ASP A 10 10.83 -20.59 7.40
CA ASP A 10 11.85 -19.91 6.60
C ASP A 10 11.53 -18.43 6.29
N TYR A 11 12.58 -17.69 5.93
CA TYR A 11 12.53 -16.29 5.50
C TYR A 11 13.46 -16.07 4.30
N TYR A 12 12.87 -15.69 3.15
CA TYR A 12 13.64 -15.39 1.94
C TYR A 12 13.78 -13.87 1.74
N SER A 13 14.94 -13.43 1.26
CA SER A 13 15.22 -12.03 0.93
C SER A 13 15.75 -11.87 -0.50
N PRO A 14 14.90 -12.12 -1.51
CA PRO A 14 15.28 -12.02 -2.92
C PRO A 14 15.71 -10.60 -3.30
N ARG A 15 16.51 -10.50 -4.36
CA ARG A 15 17.01 -9.20 -4.88
C ARG A 15 16.25 -8.71 -6.10
N THR A 16 15.38 -9.53 -6.66
CA THR A 16 14.61 -9.19 -7.86
C THR A 16 13.13 -9.53 -7.70
N VAL A 17 12.27 -8.79 -8.41
CA VAL A 17 10.83 -9.06 -8.48
C VAL A 17 10.56 -10.48 -8.97
N LYS A 18 11.24 -10.92 -10.03
CA LYS A 18 11.06 -12.25 -10.62
C LYS A 18 11.37 -13.38 -9.64
N GLU A 19 12.44 -13.23 -8.85
CA GLU A 19 12.81 -14.19 -7.80
C GLU A 19 11.75 -14.24 -6.70
N ALA A 20 11.25 -13.09 -6.24
CA ALA A 20 10.18 -13.03 -5.26
C ALA A 20 8.89 -13.71 -5.76
N CYS A 21 8.46 -13.41 -6.98
CA CYS A 21 7.32 -14.07 -7.62
C CYS A 21 7.50 -15.58 -7.71
N SER A 22 8.70 -16.05 -8.07
CA SER A 22 9.00 -17.47 -8.19
C SER A 22 8.96 -18.19 -6.84
N LEU A 23 9.49 -17.55 -5.78
CA LEU A 23 9.44 -18.08 -4.41
C LEU A 23 8.01 -18.18 -3.90
N LEU A 24 7.19 -17.14 -4.10
CA LEU A 24 5.78 -17.11 -3.69
C LEU A 24 4.92 -18.10 -4.48
N LEU A 25 5.27 -18.38 -5.74
CA LEU A 25 4.58 -19.39 -6.54
C LEU A 25 4.93 -20.81 -6.07
N SER A 26 6.18 -21.04 -5.69
CA SER A 26 6.69 -22.36 -5.27
C SER A 26 6.34 -22.72 -3.83
N ASN A 27 6.11 -21.73 -2.96
CA ASN A 27 5.85 -21.93 -1.53
C ASN A 27 4.44 -21.43 -1.17
N GLN A 28 3.47 -22.35 -1.07
CA GLN A 28 2.07 -21.95 -1.01
C GLN A 28 1.64 -21.25 0.28
N ASP A 29 2.35 -21.53 1.37
CA ASP A 29 2.08 -21.03 2.73
C ASP A 29 2.98 -19.83 3.09
N PHE A 30 3.66 -19.26 2.09
CA PHE A 30 4.52 -18.10 2.26
C PHE A 30 3.80 -16.86 1.75
N ILE A 31 3.95 -15.75 2.47
CA ILE A 31 3.37 -14.46 2.09
C ILE A 31 4.45 -13.40 1.88
N PRO A 32 4.20 -12.39 1.01
CA PRO A 32 5.10 -11.26 0.88
C PRO A 32 5.18 -10.47 2.18
N ILE A 33 6.36 -9.98 2.54
CA ILE A 33 6.54 -9.02 3.63
C ILE A 33 7.35 -7.81 3.17
N ALA A 34 6.86 -6.63 3.50
CA ALA A 34 7.59 -5.37 3.35
C ALA A 34 7.82 -4.78 4.75
N GLY A 35 6.95 -3.84 5.14
CA GLY A 35 6.98 -3.19 6.46
C GLY A 35 6.51 -4.02 7.65
N GLY A 36 5.71 -5.06 7.41
CA GLY A 36 5.24 -6.00 8.45
C GLY A 36 4.22 -5.48 9.48
N SER A 37 3.90 -4.18 9.50
CA SER A 37 2.99 -3.59 10.51
C SER A 37 1.58 -4.17 10.50
N ALA A 38 0.96 -4.31 9.31
CA ALA A 38 -0.35 -4.94 9.18
C ALA A 38 -0.31 -6.45 9.51
N ILE A 39 0.75 -7.14 9.09
CA ILE A 39 0.96 -8.57 9.39
C ILE A 39 0.98 -8.79 10.90
N TYR A 40 1.72 -7.96 11.64
CA TYR A 40 1.77 -8.03 13.10
C TYR A 40 0.38 -7.87 13.73
N ILE A 41 -0.36 -6.83 13.33
CA ILE A 41 -1.71 -6.54 13.89
C ILE A 41 -2.69 -7.68 13.58
N PHE A 42 -2.68 -8.17 12.34
CA PHE A 42 -3.63 -9.21 11.91
C PHE A 42 -3.29 -10.57 12.49
N SER A 43 -2.00 -10.88 12.65
CA SER A 43 -1.62 -12.08 13.35
C SER A 43 -2.02 -12.04 14.82
N ALA A 44 -1.84 -10.90 15.50
CA ALA A 44 -2.32 -10.67 16.87
C ALA A 44 -3.85 -10.72 17.01
N LYS A 45 -4.60 -10.63 15.90
CA LYS A 45 -6.06 -10.84 15.84
C LYS A 45 -6.46 -12.24 15.37
N GLY A 46 -5.51 -13.13 15.09
CA GLY A 46 -5.78 -14.48 14.59
C GLY A 46 -6.26 -14.54 13.13
N LEU A 47 -6.05 -13.46 12.37
CA LEU A 47 -6.46 -13.32 10.96
C LEU A 47 -5.40 -13.81 9.98
N LEU A 48 -4.20 -14.14 10.45
CA LEU A 48 -3.13 -14.77 9.66
C LEU A 48 -2.88 -16.16 10.23
N GLN A 49 -3.55 -17.15 9.65
CA GLN A 49 -3.39 -18.56 9.95
C GLN A 49 -2.57 -19.23 8.85
N ASP A 50 -1.90 -20.34 9.18
CA ASP A 50 -1.18 -21.19 8.22
C ASP A 50 -0.05 -20.52 7.43
N VAL A 51 0.47 -19.38 7.91
CA VAL A 51 1.67 -18.75 7.35
C VAL A 51 2.90 -19.48 7.88
N ARG A 52 3.65 -20.12 6.96
CA ARG A 52 4.89 -20.87 7.28
C ARG A 52 6.16 -20.10 6.97
N GLY A 53 6.07 -18.97 6.27
CA GLY A 53 7.27 -18.19 6.00
C GLY A 53 6.99 -16.90 5.25
N PHE A 54 8.06 -16.14 5.03
CA PHE A 54 7.97 -14.84 4.40
C PHE A 54 8.92 -14.70 3.22
N VAL A 55 8.48 -13.95 2.22
CA VAL A 55 9.33 -13.46 1.13
C VAL A 55 9.44 -11.94 1.25
N SER A 56 10.61 -11.49 1.69
CA SER A 56 10.90 -10.07 1.91
C SER A 56 11.05 -9.32 0.59
N LEU A 57 10.36 -8.18 0.48
CA LEU A 57 10.46 -7.28 -0.66
C LEU A 57 11.50 -6.18 -0.44
N ASN A 58 12.06 -6.05 0.77
CA ASN A 58 12.91 -4.92 1.15
C ASN A 58 14.28 -4.89 0.45
N SER A 59 14.75 -6.03 -0.08
CA SER A 59 16.00 -6.11 -0.86
C SER A 59 15.80 -5.88 -2.36
N ILE A 60 14.56 -5.69 -2.81
CA ILE A 60 14.20 -5.39 -4.19
C ILE A 60 14.10 -3.86 -4.33
N PRO A 61 14.62 -3.24 -5.41
CA PRO A 61 14.61 -1.78 -5.57
C PRO A 61 13.21 -1.24 -5.93
N LEU A 62 12.25 -1.38 -5.01
CA LEU A 62 10.86 -0.91 -5.12
C LEU A 62 10.59 0.29 -4.20
N ASN A 63 11.62 1.05 -3.83
CA ASN A 63 11.55 2.20 -2.94
C ASN A 63 11.66 3.55 -3.69
N GLY A 64 11.48 3.54 -5.01
CA GLY A 64 11.54 4.73 -5.85
C GLY A 64 10.32 5.65 -5.67
N ILE A 65 10.55 6.95 -5.73
CA ILE A 65 9.50 7.98 -5.77
C ILE A 65 9.78 8.86 -7.01
N HIS A 66 8.90 8.80 -8.00
CA HIS A 66 9.11 9.48 -9.28
C HIS A 66 7.91 10.37 -9.62
N GLY A 67 8.16 11.65 -9.91
CA GLY A 67 7.15 12.57 -10.43
C GLY A 67 7.51 13.00 -11.84
N SER A 68 6.57 12.87 -12.77
CA SER A 68 6.63 13.48 -14.10
C SER A 68 5.65 14.66 -14.17
N ASP A 69 5.39 15.18 -15.38
CA ASP A 69 4.32 16.13 -15.61
C ASP A 69 2.94 15.47 -15.72
N ALA A 70 2.89 14.17 -16.01
CA ALA A 70 1.65 13.43 -16.24
C ALA A 70 1.22 12.58 -15.03
N TYR A 71 2.17 12.03 -14.28
CA TYR A 71 1.89 11.09 -13.19
C TYR A 71 2.91 11.20 -12.06
N VAL A 72 2.50 10.72 -10.88
CA VAL A 72 3.39 10.36 -9.79
C VAL A 72 3.38 8.85 -9.68
N GLU A 73 4.55 8.24 -9.55
CA GLU A 73 4.75 6.82 -9.36
C GLU A 73 5.50 6.57 -8.06
N LEU A 74 4.97 5.65 -7.25
CA LEU A 74 5.49 5.25 -5.96
C LEU A 74 5.78 3.76 -6.00
N GLY A 75 7.01 3.38 -5.68
CA GLY A 75 7.37 1.98 -5.52
C GLY A 75 6.66 1.35 -4.31
N ALA A 76 6.42 0.04 -4.38
CA ALA A 76 5.65 -0.67 -3.37
C ALA A 76 6.27 -0.65 -1.97
N THR A 77 7.60 -0.56 -1.86
CA THR A 77 8.31 -0.56 -0.57
C THR A 77 8.62 0.85 -0.05
N VAL A 78 8.17 1.91 -0.72
CA VAL A 78 8.19 3.27 -0.19
C VAL A 78 7.38 3.31 1.11
N THR A 79 8.00 3.74 2.19
CA THR A 79 7.31 3.94 3.47
C THR A 79 6.43 5.19 3.43
N HIS A 80 5.39 5.21 4.26
CA HIS A 80 4.53 6.39 4.40
C HIS A 80 5.32 7.63 4.86
N GLN A 81 6.36 7.43 5.69
CA GLN A 81 7.21 8.51 6.17
C GLN A 81 8.13 9.04 5.06
N GLU A 82 8.77 8.17 4.28
CA GLU A 82 9.59 8.58 3.11
C GLU A 82 8.75 9.35 2.09
N LEU A 83 7.51 8.91 1.84
CA LEU A 83 6.59 9.61 0.95
C LEU A 83 6.29 11.04 1.46
N LEU A 84 6.00 11.18 2.75
CA LEU A 84 5.69 12.47 3.38
C LEU A 84 6.87 13.45 3.37
N GLU A 85 8.10 12.93 3.53
CA GLU A 85 9.36 13.68 3.54
C GLU A 85 9.96 13.89 2.14
N SER A 86 9.38 13.26 1.11
CA SER A 86 9.84 13.42 -0.26
C SER A 86 9.75 14.86 -0.74
N ARG A 87 10.55 15.20 -1.75
CA ARG A 87 10.50 16.52 -2.41
C ARG A 87 9.26 16.71 -3.30
N LEU A 88 8.40 15.69 -3.43
CA LEU A 88 7.18 15.81 -4.20
C LEU A 88 6.17 16.71 -3.48
N GLN A 89 5.56 17.60 -4.25
CA GLN A 89 4.36 18.30 -3.79
C GLN A 89 3.18 17.32 -3.81
N LEU A 90 2.97 16.64 -2.69
CA LEU A 90 1.84 15.72 -2.53
C LEU A 90 0.50 16.46 -2.60
N PRO A 91 -0.52 15.89 -3.28
CA PRO A 91 -1.90 16.36 -3.16
C PRO A 91 -2.34 16.45 -1.70
N GLY A 92 -3.17 17.44 -1.37
CA GLY A 92 -3.72 17.64 -0.02
C GLY A 92 -4.34 16.36 0.54
N VAL A 93 -5.21 15.70 -0.23
CA VAL A 93 -5.85 14.43 0.16
C VAL A 93 -4.85 13.34 0.58
N LEU A 94 -3.73 13.23 -0.13
CA LEU A 94 -2.70 12.23 0.15
C LEU A 94 -1.88 12.61 1.39
N ARG A 95 -1.44 13.87 1.47
CA ARG A 95 -0.65 14.37 2.61
C ARG A 95 -1.46 14.28 3.91
N GLU A 96 -2.72 14.70 3.88
CA GLU A 96 -3.61 14.71 5.05
C GLU A 96 -3.92 13.28 5.52
N ALA A 97 -4.21 12.35 4.60
CA ALA A 97 -4.38 10.93 4.94
C ALA A 97 -3.11 10.29 5.52
N LEU A 98 -1.91 10.67 5.06
CA LEU A 98 -0.67 10.19 5.67
C LEU A 98 -0.46 10.78 7.08
N LEU A 99 -0.94 11.99 7.36
CA LEU A 99 -0.78 12.63 8.67
C LEU A 99 -1.67 12.03 9.76
N THR A 100 -2.71 11.28 9.40
CA THR A 100 -3.56 10.59 10.38
C THR A 100 -2.94 9.32 10.95
N ILE A 101 -1.94 8.76 10.27
CA ILE A 101 -1.24 7.53 10.64
C ILE A 101 -0.13 7.86 11.65
N PRO A 102 -0.01 7.13 12.79
CA PRO A 102 1.08 7.30 13.75
C PRO A 102 2.46 7.24 13.11
N LYS A 103 3.39 8.08 13.58
CA LYS A 103 4.75 8.15 13.02
C LYS A 103 5.47 6.79 13.06
N GLU A 104 5.26 6.01 14.11
CA GLU A 104 5.84 4.68 14.31
C GLU A 104 5.36 3.72 13.22
N VAL A 105 4.07 3.78 12.89
CA VAL A 105 3.48 3.00 11.80
C VAL A 105 3.95 3.54 10.45
N ARG A 106 4.07 4.85 10.27
CA ARG A 106 4.51 5.43 8.99
C ARG A 106 5.96 5.12 8.63
N SER A 107 6.81 4.98 9.64
CA SER A 107 8.24 4.72 9.47
C SER A 107 8.51 3.31 8.94
N VAL A 108 7.54 2.39 9.09
CA VAL A 108 7.68 0.99 8.64
C VAL A 108 6.64 0.59 7.61
N GLY A 109 5.42 1.12 7.72
CA GLY A 109 4.31 0.86 6.80
C GLY A 109 4.64 1.36 5.40
N THR A 110 4.44 0.49 4.43
CA THR A 110 4.75 0.76 3.01
C THR A 110 3.48 0.97 2.21
N VAL A 111 3.58 1.75 1.13
CA VAL A 111 2.46 2.01 0.23
C VAL A 111 1.87 0.71 -0.31
N GLY A 112 2.71 -0.19 -0.84
CA GLY A 112 2.26 -1.49 -1.36
C GLY A 112 1.71 -2.41 -0.26
N GLY A 113 2.36 -2.47 0.91
CA GLY A 113 1.88 -3.27 2.03
C GLY A 113 0.49 -2.85 2.50
N GLN A 114 0.24 -1.54 2.57
CA GLN A 114 -1.07 -1.02 2.95
C GLN A 114 -2.16 -1.37 1.92
N LEU A 115 -1.85 -1.22 0.62
CA LEU A 115 -2.78 -1.57 -0.47
C LEU A 115 -3.14 -3.05 -0.47
N CYS A 116 -2.13 -3.93 -0.41
CA CYS A 116 -2.34 -5.38 -0.40
C CYS A 116 -3.16 -5.87 0.80
N THR A 117 -3.16 -5.10 1.89
CA THR A 117 -3.96 -5.44 3.08
C THR A 117 -5.47 -5.30 2.81
N CYS A 118 -5.89 -4.45 1.86
CA CYS A 118 -7.31 -4.26 1.51
C CYS A 118 -8.23 -4.04 2.71
N PHE A 119 -7.73 -3.34 3.74
CA PHE A 119 -8.51 -3.03 4.93
C PHE A 119 -9.27 -1.71 4.70
N PRO A 120 -10.62 -1.69 4.85
CA PRO A 120 -11.43 -0.53 4.50
C PRO A 120 -11.14 0.72 5.34
N ASN A 121 -10.56 0.55 6.54
CA ASN A 121 -10.26 1.66 7.44
C ASN A 121 -8.86 2.27 7.23
N PHE A 122 -8.14 1.87 6.16
CA PHE A 122 -6.81 2.39 5.86
C PHE A 122 -6.90 3.69 5.06
N ASP A 123 -6.50 4.78 5.72
CA ASP A 123 -6.69 6.16 5.27
C ASP A 123 -6.03 6.44 3.91
N LEU A 124 -4.82 5.92 3.68
CA LEU A 124 -4.13 6.12 2.40
C LEU A 124 -4.83 5.39 1.21
N ASN A 125 -5.60 4.32 1.45
CA ASN A 125 -6.36 3.66 0.36
C ASN A 125 -7.46 4.59 -0.18
N VAL A 126 -8.13 5.33 0.70
CA VAL A 126 -9.16 6.31 0.34
C VAL A 126 -8.56 7.48 -0.42
N ALA A 127 -7.38 7.96 -0.01
CA ALA A 127 -6.68 9.02 -0.72
C ALA A 127 -6.26 8.62 -2.13
N LEU A 128 -5.74 7.40 -2.30
CA LEU A 128 -5.34 6.88 -3.61
C LEU A 128 -6.54 6.59 -4.52
N LEU A 129 -7.67 6.14 -3.96
CA LEU A 129 -8.93 6.00 -4.69
C LEU A 129 -9.40 7.36 -5.22
N ALA A 130 -9.38 8.41 -4.38
CA ALA A 130 -9.76 9.76 -4.80
C ALA A 130 -8.86 10.29 -5.92
N LEU A 131 -7.60 9.85 -5.99
CA LEU A 131 -6.64 10.28 -7.00
C LEU A 131 -6.69 9.45 -8.30
N ASP A 132 -7.69 8.59 -8.50
CA ASP A 132 -7.78 7.67 -9.65
C ASP A 132 -6.51 6.84 -9.83
N ALA A 133 -5.95 6.34 -8.72
CA ALA A 133 -4.67 5.63 -8.78
C ALA A 133 -4.80 4.27 -9.48
N GLU A 134 -3.70 3.83 -10.10
CA GLU A 134 -3.54 2.52 -10.72
C GLU A 134 -2.47 1.71 -9.99
N VAL A 135 -2.80 0.46 -9.66
CA VAL A 135 -1.91 -0.49 -9.00
C VAL A 135 -1.11 -1.24 -10.06
N MET A 136 0.20 -1.31 -9.89
CA MET A 136 1.11 -2.05 -10.76
C MET A 136 1.45 -3.39 -10.12
N VAL A 137 1.19 -4.47 -10.84
CA VAL A 137 1.34 -5.85 -10.38
C VAL A 137 2.27 -6.61 -11.32
N THR A 138 3.19 -7.36 -10.74
CA THR A 138 4.10 -8.23 -11.49
C THR A 138 3.98 -9.67 -11.01
N GLY A 139 3.84 -10.60 -11.95
CA GLY A 139 3.98 -12.04 -11.75
C GLY A 139 5.32 -12.56 -12.29
N SER A 140 5.48 -13.88 -12.35
CA SER A 140 6.73 -14.52 -12.82
C SER A 140 7.03 -14.28 -14.31
N ASP A 141 5.99 -14.13 -15.14
CA ASP A 141 6.04 -14.06 -16.60
C ASP A 141 5.21 -12.92 -17.21
N HIS A 142 4.55 -12.11 -16.38
CA HIS A 142 3.69 -11.03 -16.85
C HIS A 142 3.75 -9.80 -15.93
N VAL A 143 3.38 -8.66 -16.50
CA VAL A 143 3.19 -7.39 -15.79
C VAL A 143 1.82 -6.87 -16.18
N ARG A 144 1.07 -6.35 -15.21
CA ARG A 144 -0.25 -5.76 -15.43
C ARG A 144 -0.43 -4.53 -14.54
N SER A 145 -1.36 -3.68 -14.94
CA SER A 145 -1.84 -2.58 -14.12
C SER A 145 -3.36 -2.53 -14.16
N GLU A 146 -3.97 -2.09 -13.07
CA GLU A 146 -5.42 -1.89 -12.99
C GLU A 146 -5.76 -0.70 -12.12
N GLY A 147 -6.95 -0.14 -12.29
CA GLY A 147 -7.48 0.88 -11.38
C GLY A 147 -7.61 0.34 -9.96
N ILE A 148 -7.27 1.16 -8.98
CA ILE A 148 -7.30 0.80 -7.56
C ILE A 148 -8.70 0.34 -7.10
N GLU A 149 -9.76 0.84 -7.72
CA GLU A 149 -11.13 0.42 -7.48
C GLU A 149 -11.38 -1.04 -7.86
N LYS A 150 -10.69 -1.55 -8.89
CA LYS A 150 -10.75 -2.95 -9.32
C LYS A 150 -9.84 -3.82 -8.48
N PHE A 151 -8.73 -3.27 -8.00
CA PHE A 151 -7.79 -3.99 -7.14
C PHE A 151 -8.42 -4.39 -5.80
N PHE A 152 -9.36 -3.60 -5.26
CA PHE A 152 -10.07 -3.93 -4.02
C PHE A 152 -11.32 -4.78 -4.31
N LYS A 153 -11.20 -6.11 -4.21
CA LYS A 153 -12.34 -7.03 -4.42
C LYS A 153 -13.25 -7.19 -3.19
N GLY A 154 -12.69 -6.97 -2.00
CA GLY A 154 -13.38 -7.16 -0.74
C GLY A 154 -12.50 -6.82 0.46
N VAL A 155 -13.01 -7.10 1.66
CA VAL A 155 -12.27 -6.88 2.91
C VAL A 155 -11.17 -7.95 3.01
N LEU A 156 -9.91 -7.51 3.03
CA LEU A 156 -8.73 -8.40 3.00
C LEU A 156 -8.56 -9.20 1.69
N GLU A 157 -9.21 -8.75 0.61
CA GLU A 157 -9.24 -9.46 -0.67
C GLU A 157 -8.71 -8.55 -1.79
N PRO A 158 -7.37 -8.49 -1.98
CA PRO A 158 -6.78 -7.85 -3.15
C PRO A 158 -7.00 -8.68 -4.42
N ASP A 159 -7.07 -8.03 -5.58
CA ASP A 159 -6.95 -8.68 -6.89
C ASP A 159 -5.49 -9.06 -7.13
N LEU A 160 -5.01 -10.10 -6.44
CA LEU A 160 -3.70 -10.71 -6.61
C LEU A 160 -3.83 -12.21 -6.78
N ARG A 161 -3.21 -12.73 -7.83
CA ARG A 161 -3.04 -14.16 -8.07
C ARG A 161 -1.80 -14.65 -7.32
N ARG A 162 -1.73 -15.95 -7.08
CA ARG A 162 -0.56 -16.58 -6.46
C ARG A 162 0.71 -16.25 -7.26
N GLY A 163 1.77 -15.84 -6.56
CA GLY A 163 3.04 -15.45 -7.19
C GLY A 163 3.06 -14.03 -7.75
N GLU A 164 1.94 -13.30 -7.72
CA GLU A 164 1.93 -11.87 -8.04
C GLU A 164 2.33 -11.02 -6.83
N ILE A 165 3.02 -9.91 -7.08
CA ILE A 165 3.28 -8.87 -6.09
C ILE A 165 2.93 -7.50 -6.65
N VAL A 166 2.47 -6.60 -5.78
CA VAL A 166 2.40 -5.17 -6.10
C VAL A 166 3.83 -4.63 -6.16
N THR A 167 4.20 -4.02 -7.29
CA THR A 167 5.52 -3.40 -7.48
C THR A 167 5.48 -1.88 -7.32
N GLY A 168 4.30 -1.29 -7.46
CA GLY A 168 4.08 0.11 -7.14
C GLY A 168 2.66 0.58 -7.42
N ILE A 169 2.47 1.87 -7.29
CA ILE A 169 1.23 2.57 -7.61
C ILE A 169 1.55 3.85 -8.37
N ARG A 170 0.70 4.20 -9.34
CA ARG A 170 0.77 5.50 -10.01
C ARG A 170 -0.55 6.24 -9.90
N PHE A 171 -0.51 7.56 -9.87
CA PHE A 171 -1.71 8.38 -9.99
C PHE A 171 -1.44 9.60 -10.87
N PRO A 172 -2.44 10.14 -11.59
CA PRO A 172 -2.24 11.28 -12.46
C PRO A 172 -1.83 12.53 -11.67
N LYS A 173 -0.90 13.30 -12.22
CA LYS A 173 -0.53 14.62 -11.70
C LYS A 173 -1.38 15.67 -12.39
N LYS A 174 -2.23 16.36 -11.62
CA LYS A 174 -3.22 17.32 -12.14
C LYS A 174 -2.88 18.72 -11.59
N ARG A 175 -2.65 19.71 -12.45
CA ARG A 175 -2.17 21.06 -12.05
C ARG A 175 -3.21 21.84 -11.24
N ASP A 176 -4.49 21.74 -11.61
CA ASP A 176 -5.59 22.46 -10.97
C ASP A 176 -6.37 21.60 -9.98
N LEU A 177 -5.65 20.74 -9.27
CA LEU A 177 -6.21 19.82 -8.30
C LEU A 177 -6.47 20.53 -6.96
N LEU A 178 -7.74 20.61 -6.56
CA LEU A 178 -8.10 20.84 -5.16
C LEU A 178 -8.46 19.50 -4.54
N SER A 179 -7.87 19.20 -3.39
CA SER A 179 -8.07 17.92 -2.74
C SER A 179 -7.91 18.03 -1.24
N GLY A 180 -8.62 17.17 -0.51
CA GLY A 180 -8.57 17.11 0.94
C GLY A 180 -9.07 15.78 1.47
N TYR A 181 -8.71 15.48 2.70
CA TYR A 181 -9.05 14.27 3.42
C TYR A 181 -9.55 14.60 4.82
N SER A 182 -10.61 13.92 5.25
CA SER A 182 -11.13 14.03 6.61
C SER A 182 -11.51 12.66 7.16
N LYS A 183 -11.31 12.46 8.46
CA LYS A 183 -11.73 11.25 9.16
C LYS A 183 -12.41 11.53 10.49
N ALA A 184 -13.34 10.66 10.84
CA ALA A 184 -13.88 10.52 12.18
C ALA A 184 -13.37 9.21 12.79
N ALA A 185 -12.78 9.29 13.98
CA ALA A 185 -12.23 8.14 14.70
C ALA A 185 -12.45 8.30 16.21
N LEU A 186 -12.41 7.18 16.95
CA LEU A 186 -12.57 7.18 18.41
C LEU A 186 -11.38 7.80 19.15
N THR A 187 -10.20 7.77 18.54
CA THR A 187 -8.98 8.39 19.05
C THR A 187 -8.23 9.06 17.89
N ALA A 188 -7.33 9.99 18.20
CA ALA A 188 -6.59 10.76 17.18
C ALA A 188 -5.89 9.87 16.13
N HIS A 189 -5.46 8.68 16.55
CA HIS A 189 -4.73 7.72 15.73
C HIS A 189 -5.46 6.38 15.53
N GLY A 190 -6.72 6.30 15.94
CA GLY A 190 -7.54 5.10 15.72
C GLY A 190 -7.85 4.89 14.24
N PHE A 191 -8.23 3.66 13.91
CA PHE A 191 -8.84 3.36 12.61
C PHE A 191 -10.07 4.24 12.40
N SER A 192 -10.23 4.70 11.16
CA SER A 192 -11.37 5.52 10.75
C SER A 192 -12.68 4.76 10.96
N LEU A 193 -13.64 5.38 11.64
CA LEU A 193 -15.05 4.96 11.60
C LEU A 193 -15.67 5.35 10.28
N ILE A 194 -15.36 6.58 9.85
CA ILE A 194 -15.74 7.17 8.56
C ILE A 194 -14.53 7.96 8.08
N SER A 195 -14.23 7.87 6.79
CA SER A 195 -13.27 8.75 6.15
C SER A 195 -13.74 9.17 4.76
N VAL A 196 -13.32 10.35 4.35
CA VAL A 196 -13.69 10.96 3.07
C VAL A 196 -12.43 11.55 2.46
N GLY A 197 -12.09 11.13 1.26
CA GLY A 197 -11.07 11.76 0.41
C GLY A 197 -11.75 12.37 -0.80
N VAL A 198 -11.36 13.60 -1.15
CA VAL A 198 -11.91 14.32 -2.30
C VAL A 198 -10.76 14.85 -3.15
N ALA A 199 -10.92 14.72 -4.47
CA ALA A 199 -10.03 15.29 -5.48
C ALA A 199 -10.90 15.88 -6.60
N LEU A 200 -10.80 17.18 -6.81
CA LEU A 200 -11.56 17.92 -7.81
C LEU A 200 -10.61 18.60 -8.77
N ILE A 201 -10.94 18.53 -10.06
CA ILE A 201 -10.18 19.16 -11.14
C ILE A 201 -11.10 20.21 -11.74
N GLY A 202 -10.62 21.44 -11.85
CA GLY A 202 -11.40 22.48 -12.50
C GLY A 202 -10.63 23.79 -12.63
N GLU A 203 -11.11 24.65 -13.51
CA GLU A 203 -10.68 26.04 -13.56
C GLU A 203 -11.37 26.82 -12.44
N TRP A 204 -10.71 26.93 -11.31
CA TRP A 204 -11.25 27.63 -10.14
C TRP A 204 -11.22 29.14 -10.38
N ARG A 205 -12.38 29.73 -10.66
CA ARG A 205 -12.56 31.19 -10.56
C ARG A 205 -13.12 31.49 -9.18
N LEU A 206 -12.32 32.13 -8.33
CA LEU A 206 -12.82 32.74 -7.11
C LEU A 206 -13.77 33.89 -7.55
N LEU A 207 -15.05 33.75 -7.20
CA LEU A 207 -16.05 34.82 -7.37
C LEU A 207 -15.75 35.98 -6.42
#